data_AF-A0A9P8DD20-F1
#
_entry.id   AF-A0A9P8DD20-F1
#
_cell.length_a   1.000
_cell.length_b   1.000
_cell.length_c   1.000
_cell.angle_alpha   90.00
_cell.angle_beta   90.00
_cell.angle_gamma   90.00
#
_symmetry.space_group_name_H-M   'P 1'
#
loop_
_entity.id
_entity.type
_entity.pdbx_description
1 polymer ?
#
loop_
_entity_poly.entity_id
_entity_poly.type
_entity_poly.pdbx_seq_one_letter_code
_entity_poly.pdbx_strand_id
1 'polypeptide(L)'
;MIGAFYSLGKDVFSKTEDIWEGSFSLIAAIIISVMGAALLRVNKLQEKWRVKLMQALDKKDAIATSGIMSRFKLWSEKHVMFILPFITVLREGLEAVVYIGGVSLGLPASSFPLAVICGLAAGCVVGYIIYRGGNTTSLQIFLIISTGFLYLVAAGLFSKAVWAFEIHAWNNIIGGDAAEVGSGPGSYDIHKSVWHVNCCNAELNGGGGWGIFNAILGWQNSATIGSVVSYNMYWLVVIICFCSMTYMERYGNLGVFTPLTTCFGLRKKKTVPEKPSSIENELMLSNGDDKTATPVVNSL
;
A
#
# COMPACT_ATOMS: atom_id res chain seq x y z
N MET A 1 -12.72 27.54 -4.54
CA MET A 1 -12.26 27.85 -3.17
C MET A 1 -11.47 29.16 -3.06
N ILE A 2 -10.76 29.63 -4.10
CA ILE A 2 -10.06 30.93 -4.08
C ILE A 2 -10.99 32.14 -3.92
N GLY A 3 -12.18 32.14 -4.54
CA GLY A 3 -13.13 33.26 -4.44
C GLY A 3 -13.80 33.42 -3.07
N ALA A 4 -13.87 32.35 -2.26
CA ALA A 4 -14.39 32.43 -0.89
C ALA A 4 -13.33 32.93 0.10
N PHE A 5 -12.07 32.59 -0.13
CA PHE A 5 -10.93 33.00 0.70
C PHE A 5 -10.69 34.52 0.65
N TYR A 6 -10.77 35.10 -0.55
CA TYR A 6 -10.65 36.57 -0.72
C TYR A 6 -11.89 37.36 -0.31
N SER A 7 -13.07 36.73 -0.27
CA SER A 7 -14.33 37.40 0.05
C SER A 7 -14.61 37.47 1.56
N LEU A 8 -14.14 36.49 2.34
CA LEU A 8 -14.53 36.34 3.75
C LEU A 8 -13.53 36.88 4.77
N GLY A 9 -12.29 37.23 4.38
CA GLY A 9 -11.36 38.04 5.18
C GLY A 9 -11.13 37.61 6.64
N LYS A 10 -11.46 36.37 6.99
CA LYS A 10 -11.37 35.79 8.33
C LYS A 10 -10.56 34.51 8.23
N ASP A 11 -9.43 34.48 8.93
CA ASP A 11 -8.49 33.36 9.03
C ASP A 11 -9.05 32.19 9.85
N VAL A 12 -10.23 31.70 9.49
CA VAL A 12 -10.81 30.49 10.11
C VAL A 12 -10.01 29.25 9.69
N PHE A 13 -9.31 29.33 8.54
CA PHE A 13 -8.54 28.22 7.98
C PHE A 13 -7.23 27.97 8.74
N SER A 14 -6.45 29.00 9.06
CA SER A 14 -5.20 28.88 9.85
C SER A 14 -5.46 28.20 11.21
N LYS A 15 -6.57 28.55 11.89
CA LYS A 15 -6.94 27.89 13.17
C LYS A 15 -7.28 26.41 13.05
N THR A 16 -7.62 25.92 11.87
CA THR A 16 -8.06 24.53 11.65
C THR A 16 -7.03 23.72 10.85
N GLU A 17 -5.96 24.35 10.37
CA GLU A 17 -4.95 23.74 9.49
C GLU A 17 -4.26 22.57 10.18
N ASP A 18 -3.77 22.76 11.40
CA ASP A 18 -3.13 21.72 12.21
C ASP A 18 -4.04 20.49 12.42
N ILE A 19 -5.33 20.71 12.65
CA ILE A 19 -6.31 19.63 12.86
C ILE A 19 -6.50 18.83 11.58
N TRP A 20 -6.60 19.52 10.44
CA TRP A 20 -6.75 18.88 9.13
C TRP A 20 -5.49 18.12 8.74
N GLU A 21 -4.33 18.72 8.91
CA GLU A 21 -3.05 18.06 8.66
C GLU A 21 -2.88 16.82 9.54
N GLY A 22 -3.20 16.92 10.82
CA GLY A 22 -3.20 15.80 11.75
C GLY A 22 -4.15 14.68 11.34
N SER A 23 -5.38 15.02 10.94
CA SER A 23 -6.40 14.05 10.55
C SER A 23 -6.04 13.33 9.23
N PHE A 24 -5.56 14.07 8.23
CA PHE A 24 -5.19 13.48 6.94
C PHE A 24 -3.95 12.60 7.04
N SER A 25 -2.93 13.03 7.80
CA SER A 25 -1.73 12.21 8.03
C SER A 25 -2.04 10.93 8.79
N LEU A 26 -2.96 10.97 9.77
CA LEU A 26 -3.45 9.78 10.48
C LEU A 26 -4.18 8.79 9.54
N ILE A 27 -5.11 9.28 8.73
CA ILE A 27 -5.86 8.45 7.77
C ILE A 27 -4.91 7.86 6.72
N ALA A 28 -3.98 8.67 6.20
CA ALA A 28 -2.97 8.22 5.24
C ALA A 28 -2.10 7.09 5.82
N ALA A 29 -1.63 7.24 7.08
CA ALA A 29 -0.85 6.21 7.75
C ALA A 29 -1.61 4.89 7.87
N ILE A 30 -2.91 4.93 8.20
CA ILE A 30 -3.76 3.73 8.28
C ILE A 30 -3.92 3.08 6.90
N ILE A 31 -4.22 3.86 5.86
CA ILE A 31 -4.40 3.35 4.49
C ILE A 31 -3.11 2.70 3.98
N ILE A 32 -1.96 3.36 4.15
CA ILE A 32 -0.65 2.83 3.76
C ILE A 32 -0.35 1.53 4.53
N SER A 33 -0.68 1.47 5.82
CA SER A 33 -0.46 0.26 6.63
C SER A 33 -1.24 -0.95 6.12
N VAL A 34 -2.50 -0.75 5.72
CA VAL A 34 -3.36 -1.79 5.14
C VAL A 34 -2.85 -2.20 3.75
N MET A 35 -2.48 -1.22 2.93
CA MET A 35 -1.96 -1.46 1.59
C MET A 35 -0.60 -2.19 1.60
N GLY A 36 0.30 -1.83 2.51
CA GLY A 36 1.58 -2.52 2.72
C GLY A 36 1.38 -4.00 3.08
N ALA A 37 0.41 -4.31 3.95
CA ALA A 37 0.08 -5.69 4.28
C ALA A 37 -0.48 -6.49 3.07
N ALA A 38 -1.22 -5.82 2.17
CA ALA A 38 -1.71 -6.43 0.94
C ALA A 38 -0.59 -6.73 -0.06
N LEU A 39 0.40 -5.83 -0.18
CA LEU A 39 1.56 -6.01 -1.06
C LEU A 39 2.41 -7.23 -0.68
N LEU A 40 2.60 -7.51 0.61
CA LEU A 40 3.33 -8.73 1.04
C LEU A 40 2.63 -10.03 0.63
N ARG A 41 1.33 -9.99 0.34
CA ARG A 41 0.55 -11.15 -0.11
C ARG A 41 0.51 -11.28 -1.64
N VAL A 42 1.06 -10.33 -2.40
CA VAL A 42 1.05 -10.33 -3.88
C VAL A 42 1.65 -11.61 -4.46
N ASN A 43 2.75 -12.13 -3.91
CA ASN A 43 3.38 -13.34 -4.42
C ASN A 43 2.43 -14.56 -4.41
N LYS A 44 1.72 -14.76 -3.29
CA LYS A 44 0.71 -15.83 -3.16
C LYS A 44 -0.51 -15.59 -4.05
N LEU A 45 -0.79 -14.34 -4.43
CA LEU A 45 -1.90 -13.97 -5.31
C LEU A 45 -1.52 -14.19 -6.78
N GLN A 46 -0.33 -13.79 -7.22
CA GLN A 46 0.16 -13.95 -8.58
C GLN A 46 0.12 -15.42 -9.04
N GLU A 47 0.56 -16.36 -8.20
CA GLU A 47 0.51 -17.79 -8.51
C GLU A 47 -0.93 -18.29 -8.71
N LYS A 48 -1.86 -17.86 -7.85
CA LYS A 48 -3.29 -18.23 -7.98
C LYS A 48 -3.93 -17.63 -9.22
N TRP A 49 -3.60 -16.38 -9.54
CA TRP A 49 -4.07 -15.71 -10.75
C TRP A 49 -3.49 -16.38 -12.00
N ARG A 50 -2.22 -16.75 -12.00
CA ARG A 50 -1.57 -17.50 -13.09
C ARG A 50 -2.28 -18.82 -13.35
N VAL A 51 -2.56 -19.61 -12.31
CA VAL A 51 -3.29 -20.89 -12.43
C VAL A 51 -4.72 -20.68 -12.94
N LYS A 52 -5.42 -19.65 -12.44
CA LYS A 52 -6.78 -19.33 -12.92
C LYS A 52 -6.80 -18.86 -14.36
N LEU A 53 -5.79 -18.11 -14.80
CA LEU A 53 -5.65 -17.68 -16.19
C LEU A 53 -5.36 -18.87 -17.10
N MET A 54 -4.45 -19.78 -16.72
CA MET A 54 -4.19 -21.02 -17.46
C MET A 54 -5.46 -21.88 -17.58
N GLN A 55 -6.21 -22.05 -16.50
CA GLN A 55 -7.48 -22.80 -16.51
C GLN A 55 -8.59 -22.11 -17.33
N ALA A 56 -8.60 -20.78 -17.38
CA ALA A 56 -9.57 -20.01 -18.17
C ALA A 56 -9.21 -19.97 -19.66
N LEU A 57 -7.92 -20.14 -19.99
CA LEU A 57 -7.43 -20.32 -21.36
C LEU A 57 -7.78 -21.72 -21.88
N ASP A 58 -7.45 -22.79 -21.14
CA ASP A 58 -7.74 -24.18 -21.55
C ASP A 58 -9.26 -24.44 -21.77
N LYS A 59 -10.13 -23.76 -21.02
CA LYS A 59 -11.59 -23.92 -21.13
C LYS A 59 -12.22 -23.17 -22.31
N LYS A 60 -11.52 -22.25 -22.97
CA LYS A 60 -12.07 -21.37 -24.00
C LYS A 60 -11.69 -21.73 -25.43
N ASP A 61 -10.72 -22.61 -25.63
CA ASP A 61 -10.41 -23.17 -26.95
C ASP A 61 -11.58 -23.97 -27.55
N ALA A 62 -12.60 -24.34 -26.74
CA ALA A 62 -13.80 -25.06 -27.20
C ALA A 62 -14.96 -24.16 -27.72
N ILE A 63 -14.91 -22.83 -27.58
CA ILE A 63 -16.05 -21.95 -27.95
C ILE A 63 -15.55 -20.72 -28.72
N ALA A 64 -15.19 -20.91 -29.99
CA ALA A 64 -14.87 -19.83 -30.91
C ALA A 64 -16.10 -19.43 -31.74
N THR A 65 -16.87 -18.45 -31.26
CA THR A 65 -17.93 -17.78 -32.05
C THR A 65 -17.45 -16.41 -32.53
N SER A 66 -17.63 -16.16 -33.83
CA SER A 66 -17.07 -15.04 -34.60
C SER A 66 -17.76 -13.70 -34.31
N GLY A 67 -16.97 -12.66 -34.00
CA GLY A 67 -17.44 -11.27 -33.85
C GLY A 67 -16.29 -10.27 -33.56
N ILE A 68 -16.49 -8.97 -33.84
CA ILE A 68 -15.50 -7.90 -33.55
C ILE A 68 -15.08 -7.88 -32.06
N MET A 69 -16.04 -8.16 -31.17
CA MET A 69 -15.79 -8.31 -29.74
C MET A 69 -14.94 -9.55 -29.41
N SER A 70 -15.04 -10.61 -30.22
CA SER A 70 -14.21 -11.81 -30.13
C SER A 70 -12.77 -11.55 -30.60
N ARG A 71 -12.56 -10.70 -31.63
CA ARG A 71 -11.21 -10.28 -32.05
C ARG A 71 -10.51 -9.38 -31.03
N PHE A 72 -11.22 -8.43 -30.43
CA PHE A 72 -10.70 -7.63 -29.31
C PHE A 72 -10.42 -8.49 -28.08
N LYS A 73 -11.25 -9.50 -27.82
CA LYS A 73 -11.05 -10.46 -26.74
C LYS A 73 -9.82 -11.34 -26.99
N LEU A 74 -9.64 -11.90 -28.19
CA LEU A 74 -8.43 -12.65 -28.57
C LEU A 74 -7.17 -11.79 -28.56
N TRP A 75 -7.26 -10.54 -29.03
CA TRP A 75 -6.12 -9.62 -29.02
C TRP A 75 -5.72 -9.20 -27.60
N SER A 76 -6.72 -8.94 -26.74
CA SER A 76 -6.52 -8.70 -25.31
C SER A 76 -5.97 -9.93 -24.60
N GLU A 77 -6.46 -11.13 -24.92
CA GLU A 77 -5.99 -12.41 -24.35
C GLU A 77 -4.53 -12.71 -24.74
N LYS A 78 -4.13 -12.39 -25.98
CA LYS A 78 -2.73 -12.48 -26.44
C LYS A 78 -1.80 -11.44 -25.79
N HIS A 79 -2.32 -10.27 -25.41
CA HIS A 79 -1.53 -9.17 -24.83
C HIS A 79 -1.84 -8.89 -23.35
N VAL A 80 -2.56 -9.78 -22.66
CA VAL A 80 -3.02 -9.58 -21.27
C VAL A 80 -1.83 -9.38 -20.32
N MET A 81 -0.71 -10.03 -20.61
CA MET A 81 0.53 -9.91 -19.82
C MET A 81 1.17 -8.50 -19.93
N PHE A 82 0.87 -7.75 -20.99
CA PHE A 82 1.35 -6.37 -21.17
C PHE A 82 0.29 -5.32 -20.77
N ILE A 83 -0.98 -5.55 -21.12
CA ILE A 83 -2.09 -4.63 -20.87
C ILE A 83 -2.35 -4.42 -19.38
N LEU A 84 -2.25 -5.49 -18.57
CA LEU A 84 -2.58 -5.40 -17.14
C LEU A 84 -1.56 -4.51 -16.38
N PRO A 85 -0.24 -4.70 -16.51
CA PRO A 85 0.74 -3.74 -16.00
C PRO A 85 0.58 -2.32 -16.57
N PHE A 86 0.26 -2.20 -17.87
CA PHE A 86 0.11 -0.91 -18.52
C PHE A 86 -1.05 -0.08 -17.93
N ILE A 87 -2.24 -0.67 -17.78
CA ILE A 87 -3.41 0.03 -17.20
C ILE A 87 -3.13 0.38 -15.73
N THR A 88 -2.45 -0.48 -14.98
CA THR A 88 -2.09 -0.17 -13.59
C THR A 88 -1.13 1.02 -13.50
N VAL A 89 -0.10 1.06 -14.34
CA VAL A 89 0.84 2.20 -14.36
C VAL A 89 0.15 3.49 -14.80
N LEU A 90 -0.75 3.42 -15.77
CA LEU A 90 -1.51 4.59 -16.22
C LEU A 90 -2.41 5.14 -15.10
N ARG A 91 -3.10 4.27 -14.36
CA ARG A 91 -3.95 4.69 -13.23
C ARG A 91 -3.13 5.35 -12.12
N GLU A 92 -2.11 4.66 -11.61
CA GLU A 92 -1.27 5.18 -10.52
C GLU A 92 -0.54 6.46 -10.97
N GLY A 93 -0.12 6.52 -12.24
CA GLY A 93 0.47 7.72 -12.84
C GLY A 93 -0.49 8.89 -12.95
N LEU A 94 -1.76 8.66 -13.31
CA LEU A 94 -2.78 9.72 -13.39
C LEU A 94 -3.12 10.26 -11.99
N GLU A 95 -3.24 9.38 -10.99
CA GLU A 95 -3.44 9.80 -9.58
C GLU A 95 -2.29 10.72 -9.11
N ALA A 96 -1.03 10.37 -9.44
CA ALA A 96 0.14 11.18 -9.11
C ALA A 96 0.17 12.56 -9.82
N VAL A 97 -0.19 12.63 -11.11
CA VAL A 97 -0.24 13.90 -11.86
C VAL A 97 -1.31 14.83 -11.30
N VAL A 98 -2.49 14.29 -10.97
CA VAL A 98 -3.57 15.07 -10.35
C VAL A 98 -3.15 15.59 -8.97
N TYR A 99 -2.43 14.78 -8.19
CA TYR A 99 -1.90 15.16 -6.89
C TYR A 99 -0.87 16.30 -6.99
N ILE A 100 0.13 16.17 -7.88
CA ILE A 100 1.15 17.20 -8.11
C ILE A 100 0.50 18.50 -8.62
N GLY A 101 -0.47 18.40 -9.52
CA GLY A 101 -1.23 19.55 -10.01
C GLY A 101 -1.94 20.29 -8.88
N GLY A 102 -2.53 19.57 -7.92
CA GLY A 102 -3.18 20.16 -6.74
C GLY A 102 -2.23 20.94 -5.82
N VAL A 103 -1.04 20.41 -5.55
CA VAL A 103 -0.05 21.06 -4.65
C VAL A 103 0.75 22.18 -5.33
N SER A 104 0.79 22.21 -6.66
CA SER A 104 1.55 23.20 -7.44
C SER A 104 0.96 24.61 -7.47
N LEU A 105 -0.29 24.81 -7.05
CA LEU A 105 -0.95 26.11 -7.09
C LEU A 105 -0.47 27.09 -5.99
N GLY A 106 0.31 26.61 -5.01
CA GLY A 106 0.74 27.38 -3.84
C GLY A 106 2.22 27.77 -3.77
N LEU A 107 3.05 27.38 -4.75
CA LEU A 107 4.51 27.56 -4.71
C LEU A 107 5.03 28.42 -5.88
N PRO A 108 6.20 29.09 -5.74
CA PRO A 108 6.78 29.94 -6.79
C PRO A 108 7.08 29.16 -8.08
N ALA A 109 6.73 29.72 -9.25
CA ALA A 109 6.86 29.08 -10.56
C ALA A 109 8.30 28.61 -10.92
N SER A 110 9.32 29.19 -10.30
CA SER A 110 10.73 28.93 -10.59
C SER A 110 11.29 27.66 -9.94
N SER A 111 10.68 27.11 -8.88
CA SER A 111 11.19 25.92 -8.19
C SER A 111 10.67 24.60 -8.81
N PHE A 112 9.59 24.65 -9.59
CA PHE A 112 9.01 23.46 -10.22
C PHE A 112 9.90 22.77 -11.26
N PRO A 113 10.57 23.48 -12.20
CA PRO A 113 11.36 22.81 -13.24
C PRO A 113 12.52 22.01 -12.65
N LEU A 114 13.15 22.54 -11.60
CA LEU A 114 14.26 21.87 -10.92
C LEU A 114 13.79 20.59 -10.22
N ALA A 115 12.64 20.63 -9.53
CA ALA A 115 12.06 19.46 -8.89
C ALA A 115 11.67 18.37 -9.91
N VAL A 116 11.12 18.74 -11.07
CA VAL A 116 10.77 17.80 -12.14
C VAL A 116 12.02 17.13 -12.74
N ILE A 117 13.08 17.89 -13.03
CA ILE A 117 14.32 17.35 -13.59
C ILE A 117 15.00 16.41 -12.58
N CYS A 118 15.11 16.83 -11.30
CA CYS A 118 15.68 15.99 -10.25
C CYS A 118 14.85 14.72 -10.03
N GLY A 119 13.52 14.81 -10.02
CA GLY A 119 12.62 13.67 -9.89
C GLY A 119 12.73 12.69 -11.05
N LEU A 120 12.78 13.19 -12.29
CA LEU A 120 12.97 12.37 -13.49
C LEU A 120 14.34 11.68 -13.47
N ALA A 121 15.41 12.41 -13.14
CA ALA A 121 16.75 11.85 -13.04
C ALA A 121 16.82 10.74 -11.97
N ALA A 122 16.28 10.98 -10.77
CA ALA A 122 16.21 9.99 -9.70
C ALA A 122 15.37 8.77 -10.11
N GLY A 123 14.22 8.99 -10.76
CA GLY A 123 13.36 7.93 -11.27
C GLY A 123 14.04 7.07 -12.33
N CYS A 124 14.76 7.68 -13.28
CA CYS A 124 15.54 6.96 -14.29
C CYS A 124 16.66 6.12 -13.66
N VAL A 125 17.35 6.64 -12.64
CA VAL A 125 18.39 5.91 -11.90
C VAL A 125 17.80 4.70 -11.18
N VAL A 126 16.72 4.88 -10.42
CA VAL A 126 16.05 3.79 -9.70
C VAL A 126 15.50 2.76 -10.69
N GLY A 127 14.88 3.21 -11.78
CA GLY A 127 14.37 2.34 -12.85
C GLY A 127 15.47 1.52 -13.51
N TYR A 128 16.63 2.12 -13.77
CA TYR A 128 17.81 1.42 -14.30
C TYR A 128 18.34 0.36 -13.32
N ILE A 129 18.41 0.67 -12.03
CA ILE A 129 18.81 -0.27 -10.98
C ILE A 129 17.85 -1.47 -10.94
N ILE A 130 16.53 -1.23 -11.02
CA ILE A 130 15.52 -2.29 -11.04
C ILE A 130 15.62 -3.13 -12.31
N TYR A 131 15.78 -2.51 -13.49
CA TYR A 131 15.92 -3.22 -14.76
C TYR A 131 17.12 -4.17 -14.75
N ARG A 132 18.26 -3.70 -14.24
CA ARG A 132 19.47 -4.52 -14.15
C ARG A 132 19.36 -5.58 -13.04
N GLY A 133 18.76 -5.24 -11.90
CA GLY A 133 18.61 -6.13 -10.74
C GLY A 133 17.46 -7.16 -10.86
N GLY A 134 16.54 -6.98 -11.81
CA GLY A 134 15.36 -7.82 -11.99
C GLY A 134 15.65 -9.26 -12.43
N ASN A 135 16.81 -9.53 -13.05
CA ASN A 135 17.19 -10.89 -13.47
C ASN A 135 17.88 -11.72 -12.36
N THR A 136 18.32 -11.08 -11.26
CA THR A 136 19.11 -11.74 -10.21
C THR A 136 18.46 -11.71 -8.83
N THR A 137 17.57 -10.75 -8.56
CA THR A 137 16.94 -10.58 -7.24
C THR A 137 15.61 -11.32 -7.18
N SER A 138 15.38 -12.12 -6.13
CA SER A 138 14.07 -12.72 -5.92
C SER A 138 13.03 -11.60 -5.72
N LEU A 139 11.94 -11.65 -6.48
CA LEU A 139 10.84 -10.66 -6.43
C LEU A 139 10.32 -10.46 -4.99
N GLN A 140 10.48 -11.49 -4.14
CA GLN A 140 10.24 -11.44 -2.70
C GLN A 140 11.08 -10.40 -1.95
N ILE A 141 12.40 -10.34 -2.15
CA ILE A 141 13.27 -9.40 -1.44
C ILE A 141 12.92 -7.95 -1.80
N PHE A 142 12.65 -7.71 -3.08
CA PHE A 142 12.21 -6.39 -3.55
C PHE A 142 10.91 -5.96 -2.86
N LEU A 143 9.90 -6.83 -2.80
CA LEU A 143 8.63 -6.52 -2.14
C LEU A 143 8.77 -6.33 -0.62
N ILE A 144 9.69 -7.04 0.03
CA ILE A 144 9.96 -6.86 1.46
C ILE A 144 10.56 -5.49 1.72
N ILE A 145 11.59 -5.10 0.95
CA ILE A 145 12.24 -3.79 1.09
C ILE A 145 11.27 -2.65 0.79
N SER A 146 10.51 -2.74 -0.31
CA SER A 146 9.53 -1.71 -0.67
C SER A 146 8.43 -1.57 0.40
N THR A 147 7.99 -2.68 0.97
CA THR A 147 7.00 -2.66 2.05
C THR A 147 7.57 -2.08 3.33
N GLY A 148 8.82 -2.39 3.68
CA GLY A 148 9.53 -1.78 4.80
C GLY A 148 9.63 -0.26 4.66
N PHE A 149 9.93 0.22 3.45
CA PHE A 149 9.92 1.65 3.13
C PHE A 149 8.53 2.30 3.30
N LEU A 150 7.46 1.64 2.83
CA LEU A 150 6.10 2.13 3.04
C LEU A 150 5.72 2.21 4.52
N TYR A 151 6.15 1.25 5.34
CA TYR A 151 5.95 1.29 6.80
C TYR A 151 6.75 2.40 7.48
N LEU A 152 7.96 2.73 7.00
CA LEU A 152 8.70 3.90 7.48
C LEU A 152 7.94 5.20 7.20
N VAL A 153 7.42 5.37 5.98
CA VAL A 153 6.61 6.55 5.62
C VAL A 153 5.34 6.64 6.47
N ALA A 154 4.64 5.52 6.67
CA ALA A 154 3.44 5.49 7.50
C ALA A 154 3.75 5.80 8.98
N ALA A 155 4.88 5.34 9.52
CA ALA A 155 5.33 5.69 10.86
C ALA A 155 5.62 7.19 10.99
N GLY A 156 6.27 7.77 9.98
CA GLY A 156 6.54 9.21 9.90
C GLY A 156 5.26 10.04 9.86
N LEU A 157 4.30 9.68 9.00
CA LEU A 157 2.98 10.32 8.92
C LEU A 157 2.18 10.19 10.22
N PHE A 158 2.28 9.04 10.90
CA PHE A 158 1.61 8.84 12.20
C PHE A 158 2.21 9.74 13.29
N SER A 159 3.54 9.86 13.34
CA SER A 159 4.24 10.78 14.25
C SER A 159 3.87 12.24 13.96
N LYS A 160 3.81 12.60 12.68
CA LYS A 160 3.40 13.94 12.22
C LYS A 160 1.95 14.26 12.62
N ALA A 161 1.06 13.27 12.56
CA ALA A 161 -0.33 13.44 12.97
C ALA A 161 -0.46 13.84 14.44
N VAL A 162 0.26 13.14 15.32
CA VAL A 162 0.25 13.42 16.75
C VAL A 162 0.89 14.77 17.04
N TRP A 163 2.00 15.08 16.36
CA TRP A 163 2.65 16.38 16.51
C TRP A 163 1.71 17.54 16.12
N ALA A 164 0.99 17.42 15.00
CA ALA A 164 0.05 18.45 14.56
C ALA A 164 -1.07 18.70 15.59
N PHE A 165 -1.60 17.64 16.23
CA PHE A 165 -2.58 17.80 17.31
C PHE A 165 -1.99 18.45 18.58
N GLU A 166 -0.73 18.16 18.91
CA GLU A 166 -0.06 18.77 20.06
C GLU A 166 0.27 20.24 19.84
N ILE A 167 0.70 20.61 18.63
CA ILE A 167 0.90 22.00 18.23
C ILE A 167 -0.40 22.77 18.21
N HIS A 168 -1.49 22.18 17.70
CA HIS A 168 -2.80 22.81 17.79
C HIS A 168 -3.20 23.13 19.24
N ALA A 169 -2.96 22.19 20.16
CA ALA A 169 -3.22 22.42 21.58
C ALA A 169 -2.33 23.53 22.17
N TRP A 170 -1.09 23.64 21.72
CA TRP A 170 -0.16 24.69 22.12
C TRP A 170 -0.56 26.08 21.58
N ASN A 171 -0.96 26.15 20.31
CA ASN A 171 -1.48 27.34 19.65
C ASN A 171 -2.71 27.89 20.38
N ASN A 172 -3.59 27.02 20.88
CA ASN A 172 -4.74 27.42 21.70
C ASN A 172 -4.35 28.02 23.06
N ILE A 173 -3.22 27.60 23.64
CA ILE A 173 -2.74 28.10 24.94
C ILE A 173 -2.08 29.48 24.77
N ILE A 174 -1.26 29.66 23.73
CA ILE A 174 -0.61 30.94 23.44
C ILE A 174 -1.61 31.97 22.91
N GLY A 175 -2.72 31.52 22.32
CA GLY A 175 -3.71 32.41 21.69
C GLY A 175 -3.21 33.01 20.37
N GLY A 176 -2.18 32.40 19.78
CA GLY A 176 -1.53 32.78 18.52
C GLY A 176 -0.91 31.55 17.86
N ASP A 177 -0.42 31.71 16.64
CA ASP A 177 0.20 30.62 15.88
C ASP A 177 1.69 30.50 16.20
N ALA A 178 2.11 29.35 16.73
CA ALA A 178 3.49 29.05 17.04
C ALA A 178 4.39 28.97 15.80
N ALA A 179 3.82 28.78 14.60
CA ALA A 179 4.58 28.82 13.36
C ALA A 179 5.13 30.23 13.05
N GLU A 180 4.40 31.28 13.43
CA GLU A 180 4.75 32.69 13.17
C GLU A 180 5.94 33.19 13.99
N VAL A 181 6.22 32.56 15.14
CA VAL A 181 7.40 32.86 15.97
C VAL A 181 8.65 32.07 15.53
N GLY A 182 8.54 31.29 14.45
CA GLY A 182 9.65 30.57 13.84
C GLY A 182 10.22 29.47 14.74
N SER A 183 11.55 29.45 14.92
CA SER A 183 12.26 28.52 15.80
C SER A 183 12.71 29.17 17.12
N GLY A 184 12.22 30.38 17.43
CA GLY A 184 12.64 31.12 18.62
C GLY A 184 11.99 30.64 19.91
N PRO A 185 12.44 31.14 21.08
CA PRO A 185 11.75 30.92 22.35
C PRO A 185 10.27 31.32 22.26
N GLY A 186 9.36 30.43 22.67
CA GLY A 186 7.90 30.61 22.55
C GLY A 186 7.25 29.82 21.40
N SER A 187 8.04 29.28 20.45
CA SER A 187 7.55 28.44 19.34
C SER A 187 7.22 26.99 19.74
N TYR A 188 7.59 26.56 20.95
CA TYR A 188 7.37 25.20 21.42
C TYR A 188 7.13 25.16 22.93
N ASP A 189 6.41 24.13 23.38
CA ASP A 189 6.21 23.83 24.79
C ASP A 189 7.43 23.10 25.37
N ILE A 190 8.16 23.76 26.26
CA ILE A 190 9.36 23.22 26.92
C ILE A 190 9.04 21.99 27.78
N HIS A 191 7.82 21.90 28.32
CA HIS A 191 7.43 20.80 29.21
C HIS A 191 7.12 19.51 28.43
N LYS A 192 6.76 19.62 27.15
CA LYS A 192 6.40 18.48 26.30
C LYS A 192 7.41 18.22 25.19
N SER A 193 8.32 19.15 24.90
CA SER A 193 9.39 18.95 23.93
C SER A 193 10.44 17.99 24.47
N VAL A 194 10.82 16.98 23.69
CA VAL A 194 11.98 16.11 23.96
C VAL A 194 13.26 16.80 23.52
N TRP A 195 13.23 17.41 22.33
CA TRP A 195 14.33 18.21 21.81
C TRP A 195 13.80 19.38 20.98
N HIS A 196 14.64 20.40 20.88
CA HIS A 196 14.49 21.51 19.96
C HIS A 196 15.86 21.86 19.36
N VAL A 197 15.93 22.08 18.05
CA VAL A 197 17.19 22.39 17.35
C VAL A 197 17.01 23.66 16.54
N ASN A 198 17.80 24.72 16.72
CA ASN A 198 17.54 25.97 15.99
C ASN A 198 17.80 25.91 14.47
N CYS A 199 18.52 24.89 14.00
CA CYS A 199 18.69 24.57 12.59
C CYS A 199 17.85 23.34 12.23
N CYS A 200 17.50 23.18 10.95
CA CYS A 200 16.74 22.02 10.46
C CYS A 200 15.23 22.07 10.75
N ASN A 201 14.64 23.26 10.67
CA ASN A 201 13.19 23.44 10.70
C ASN A 201 12.57 23.08 9.33
N ALA A 202 11.54 22.25 9.34
CA ALA A 202 10.82 21.81 8.14
C ALA A 202 9.77 22.85 7.67
N GLU A 203 9.33 23.75 8.55
CA GLU A 203 8.33 24.80 8.28
C GLU A 203 8.98 26.07 7.70
N LEU A 204 10.15 26.48 8.24
CA LEU A 204 10.80 27.75 7.88
C LEU A 204 11.42 27.70 6.48
N ASN A 205 11.13 28.71 5.64
CA ASN A 205 11.64 28.88 4.27
C ASN A 205 11.39 27.68 3.33
N GLY A 206 10.25 27.00 3.49
CA GLY A 206 9.88 25.87 2.63
C GLY A 206 10.67 24.58 2.92
N GLY A 207 11.26 24.47 4.12
CA GLY A 207 11.76 23.22 4.69
C GLY A 207 13.04 22.63 4.09
N GLY A 208 13.56 23.15 2.96
CA GLY A 208 14.77 22.64 2.31
C GLY A 208 14.81 21.11 2.20
N GLY A 209 15.99 20.51 2.39
CA GLY A 209 16.13 19.04 2.45
C GLY A 209 15.44 18.39 3.66
N TRP A 210 15.14 19.16 4.71
CA TRP A 210 14.50 18.68 5.94
C TRP A 210 13.01 18.45 5.77
N GLY A 211 12.35 19.11 4.82
CA GLY A 211 10.98 18.83 4.41
C GLY A 211 10.81 17.41 3.87
N ILE A 212 11.82 16.86 3.18
CA ILE A 212 11.81 15.47 2.71
C ILE A 212 11.88 14.51 3.90
N PHE A 213 12.71 14.80 4.90
CA PHE A 213 12.79 14.00 6.12
C PHE A 213 11.52 14.12 6.98
N ASN A 214 10.86 15.27 6.99
CA ASN A 214 9.54 15.45 7.61
C ASN A 214 8.51 14.56 6.91
N ALA A 215 8.43 14.62 5.57
CA ALA A 215 7.45 13.85 4.80
C ALA A 215 7.67 12.32 4.86
N ILE A 216 8.92 11.85 4.91
CA ILE A 216 9.26 10.41 4.88
C ILE A 216 9.39 9.83 6.28
N LEU A 217 10.09 10.51 7.20
CA LEU A 217 10.42 9.97 8.53
C LEU A 217 9.60 10.62 9.64
N GLY A 218 8.81 11.65 9.36
CA GLY A 218 8.14 12.43 10.40
C GLY A 218 9.13 13.27 11.22
N TRP A 219 10.28 13.62 10.63
CA TRP A 219 11.26 14.47 11.29
C TRP A 219 10.65 15.82 11.66
N GLN A 220 10.85 16.23 12.91
CA GLN A 220 10.51 17.57 13.35
C GLN A 220 11.59 18.16 14.24
N ASN A 221 11.77 19.46 14.06
CA ASN A 221 12.75 20.28 14.73
C ASN A 221 12.50 20.43 16.23
N SER A 222 11.22 20.62 16.58
CA SER A 222 10.67 20.65 17.93
C SER A 222 9.89 19.37 18.17
N ALA A 223 10.57 18.25 18.42
CA ALA A 223 9.86 17.00 18.66
C ALA A 223 9.28 16.96 20.06
N THR A 224 8.01 16.60 20.15
CA THR A 224 7.27 16.41 21.38
C THR A 224 7.35 14.97 21.87
N ILE A 225 7.10 14.74 23.16
CA ILE A 225 7.05 13.39 23.73
C ILE A 225 6.01 12.54 22.98
N GLY A 226 4.86 13.12 22.62
CA GLY A 226 3.82 12.44 21.86
C GLY A 226 4.28 11.98 20.48
N SER A 227 4.97 12.82 19.71
CA SER A 227 5.50 12.45 18.38
C SER A 227 6.48 11.27 18.46
N VAL A 228 7.43 11.29 19.41
CA VAL A 228 8.42 10.22 19.58
C VAL A 228 7.79 8.92 20.05
N VAL A 229 6.90 9.00 21.05
CA VAL A 229 6.22 7.82 21.59
C VAL A 229 5.28 7.22 20.54
N SER A 230 4.55 8.04 19.80
CA SER A 230 3.63 7.58 18.76
C SER A 230 4.35 6.87 17.61
N TYR A 231 5.52 7.36 17.19
CA TYR A 231 6.36 6.66 16.21
C TYR A 231 6.76 5.25 16.68
N ASN A 232 7.22 5.12 17.94
CA ASN A 232 7.59 3.82 18.51
C ASN A 232 6.38 2.90 18.69
N MET A 233 5.25 3.45 19.14
CA MET A 233 3.99 2.71 19.30
C MET A 233 3.46 2.20 17.96
N TYR A 234 3.62 2.96 16.88
CA TYR A 234 3.26 2.52 15.54
C TYR A 234 4.03 1.25 15.15
N TRP A 235 5.36 1.23 15.35
CA TRP A 235 6.18 0.04 15.09
C TRP A 235 5.76 -1.15 15.94
N LEU A 236 5.44 -0.93 17.21
CA LEU A 236 4.94 -1.96 18.11
C LEU A 236 3.63 -2.58 17.56
N VAL A 237 2.67 -1.74 17.15
CA VAL A 237 1.41 -2.19 16.55
C VAL A 237 1.64 -2.99 15.26
N VAL A 238 2.56 -2.52 14.39
CA VAL A 238 2.92 -3.23 13.15
C VAL A 238 3.52 -4.61 13.45
N ILE A 239 4.44 -4.70 14.42
CA ILE A 239 5.04 -5.98 14.86
C ILE A 239 3.95 -6.92 15.40
N ILE A 240 3.05 -6.44 16.27
CA ILE A 240 1.93 -7.23 16.78
C ILE A 240 1.04 -7.73 15.64
N CYS A 241 0.73 -6.87 14.67
CA CYS A 241 -0.09 -7.24 13.51
C CYS A 241 0.57 -8.38 12.72
N PHE A 242 1.85 -8.27 12.38
CA PHE A 242 2.58 -9.32 11.66
C PHE A 242 2.75 -10.60 12.46
N CYS A 243 3.03 -10.50 13.77
CA CYS A 243 3.06 -11.64 14.66
C CYS A 243 1.70 -12.35 14.71
N SER A 244 0.60 -11.60 14.82
CA SER A 244 -0.76 -12.17 14.84
C SER A 244 -1.12 -12.87 13.52
N MET A 245 -0.72 -12.29 12.38
CA MET A 245 -0.90 -12.89 11.06
C MET A 245 -0.12 -14.18 10.90
N THR A 246 1.13 -14.20 11.36
CA THR A 246 1.99 -15.39 11.31
C THR A 246 1.47 -16.48 12.26
N TYR A 247 0.98 -16.09 13.44
CA TYR A 247 0.37 -16.99 14.40
C TYR A 247 -0.91 -17.64 13.85
N MET A 248 -1.77 -16.86 13.16
CA MET A 248 -2.94 -17.41 12.45
C MET A 248 -2.56 -18.45 11.41
N GLU A 249 -1.52 -18.20 10.60
CA GLU A 249 -1.09 -19.15 9.57
C GLU A 249 -0.55 -20.46 10.19
N ARG A 250 0.07 -20.42 11.37
CA ARG A 250 0.64 -21.60 12.04
C ARG A 250 -0.34 -22.39 12.89
N TYR A 251 -1.21 -21.74 13.68
CA TYR A 251 -2.04 -22.41 14.70
C TYR A 251 -3.54 -22.40 14.39
N GLY A 252 -3.99 -21.70 13.35
CA GLY A 252 -5.39 -21.73 12.87
C GLY A 252 -6.45 -21.13 13.81
N ASN A 253 -6.08 -20.67 15.00
CA ASN A 253 -6.99 -20.07 15.99
C ASN A 253 -6.28 -18.94 16.77
N LEU A 254 -6.82 -17.72 16.71
CA LEU A 254 -6.41 -16.61 17.57
C LEU A 254 -7.33 -16.63 18.78
N GLY A 255 -6.86 -17.09 19.95
CA GLY A 255 -7.71 -17.15 21.16
C GLY A 255 -8.45 -15.85 21.46
N VAL A 256 -7.75 -14.70 21.52
CA VAL A 256 -8.31 -13.42 22.00
C VAL A 256 -8.76 -12.47 20.87
N PHE A 257 -8.19 -12.58 19.65
CA PHE A 257 -8.51 -11.69 18.52
C PHE A 257 -9.48 -12.31 17.49
N THR A 258 -10.00 -13.52 17.74
CA THR A 258 -10.98 -14.19 16.88
C THR A 258 -12.21 -13.34 16.52
N PRO A 259 -12.83 -12.57 17.44
CA PRO A 259 -14.00 -11.78 17.07
C PRO A 259 -13.64 -10.60 16.15
N LEU A 260 -12.47 -9.98 16.33
CA LEU A 260 -12.04 -8.81 15.55
C LEU A 260 -11.65 -9.21 14.11
N THR A 261 -10.98 -10.34 13.93
CA THR A 261 -10.62 -10.86 12.60
C THR A 261 -11.83 -11.39 11.81
N THR A 262 -12.91 -11.75 12.51
CA THR A 262 -14.17 -12.17 11.89
C THR A 262 -14.93 -10.98 11.30
N CYS A 263 -14.86 -9.81 11.96
CA CYS A 263 -15.39 -8.54 11.43
C CYS A 263 -14.65 -8.07 10.18
N PHE A 264 -13.33 -8.27 10.10
CA PHE A 264 -12.51 -7.94 8.93
C PHE A 264 -12.56 -8.96 7.78
N GLY A 265 -13.49 -9.94 7.81
CA GLY A 265 -13.74 -10.83 6.68
C GLY A 265 -12.61 -11.80 6.31
N LEU A 266 -11.64 -12.02 7.21
CA LEU A 266 -10.48 -12.89 6.95
C LEU A 266 -10.76 -14.40 7.11
N ARG A 267 -12.01 -14.80 7.38
CA ARG A 267 -12.39 -16.22 7.45
C ARG A 267 -12.69 -16.78 6.06
N LYS A 268 -11.65 -17.19 5.32
CA LYS A 268 -11.86 -18.24 4.30
C LYS A 268 -12.11 -19.56 5.02
N LYS A 269 -13.37 -19.99 5.04
CA LYS A 269 -13.75 -21.37 5.39
C LYS A 269 -12.92 -22.28 4.48
N LYS A 270 -11.94 -23.00 5.04
CA LYS A 270 -11.21 -24.04 4.33
C LYS A 270 -12.21 -25.17 4.12
N THR A 271 -12.97 -25.13 3.02
CA THR A 271 -13.64 -26.32 2.53
C THR A 271 -12.54 -27.31 2.20
N VAL A 272 -12.38 -28.32 3.05
CA VAL A 272 -11.61 -29.51 2.72
C VAL A 272 -12.13 -29.99 1.37
N PRO A 273 -11.32 -30.13 0.32
CA PRO A 273 -11.79 -30.79 -0.89
C PRO A 273 -12.13 -32.21 -0.50
N GLU A 274 -13.41 -32.54 -0.58
CA GLU A 274 -13.90 -33.90 -0.50
C GLU A 274 -13.14 -34.72 -1.55
N LYS A 275 -12.46 -35.76 -1.08
CA LYS A 275 -11.77 -36.73 -1.93
C LYS A 275 -12.80 -37.25 -2.95
N PRO A 276 -12.52 -37.28 -4.26
CA PRO A 276 -13.46 -37.87 -5.21
C PRO A 276 -13.44 -39.40 -5.04
N SER A 277 -14.15 -39.91 -4.05
CA SER A 277 -14.38 -41.34 -3.84
C SER A 277 -15.79 -41.69 -4.30
N SER A 278 -15.98 -41.80 -5.61
CA SER A 278 -17.19 -42.40 -6.17
C SER A 278 -17.11 -42.76 -7.66
N ILE A 279 -16.12 -42.27 -8.42
CA ILE A 279 -15.99 -42.61 -9.86
C ILE A 279 -14.92 -43.68 -10.13
N GLU A 280 -13.94 -43.85 -9.24
CA GLU A 280 -12.85 -44.83 -9.44
C GLU A 280 -13.26 -46.29 -9.11
N ASN A 281 -14.34 -46.48 -8.33
CA ASN A 281 -14.83 -47.82 -7.97
C ASN A 281 -15.75 -48.45 -9.03
N GLU A 282 -16.40 -47.66 -9.89
CA GLU A 282 -17.21 -48.21 -11.00
C GLU A 282 -16.33 -48.62 -12.20
N LEU A 283 -15.21 -47.93 -12.44
CA LEU A 283 -14.33 -48.26 -13.56
C LEU A 283 -13.48 -49.52 -13.31
N MET A 284 -13.22 -49.87 -12.04
CA MET A 284 -12.49 -51.09 -11.66
C MET A 284 -13.36 -52.35 -11.61
N LEU A 285 -14.69 -52.22 -11.54
CA LEU A 285 -15.61 -53.37 -11.60
C LEU A 285 -16.01 -53.74 -13.04
N SER A 286 -15.97 -52.82 -13.99
CA SER A 286 -16.36 -53.10 -15.39
C SER A 286 -15.27 -53.79 -16.23
N ASN A 287 -14.01 -53.83 -15.77
CA ASN A 287 -12.88 -54.43 -16.51
C ASN A 287 -12.53 -55.86 -16.04
N GLY A 288 -13.35 -56.47 -15.17
CA GLY A 288 -13.11 -57.80 -14.60
C GLY A 288 -13.77 -58.99 -15.30
N ASP A 289 -14.80 -58.77 -16.13
CA ASP A 289 -15.71 -59.84 -16.56
C ASP A 289 -15.72 -60.07 -18.09
N ASP A 290 -14.56 -60.14 -18.74
CA ASP A 290 -14.50 -60.62 -20.13
C ASP A 290 -13.23 -61.44 -20.43
N LYS A 291 -13.09 -62.61 -19.79
CA LYS A 291 -12.18 -63.68 -20.25
C LYS A 291 -12.63 -65.08 -19.81
N THR A 292 -13.77 -65.56 -20.31
CA THR A 292 -13.98 -67.01 -20.56
C THR A 292 -15.06 -67.21 -21.62
N ALA A 293 -14.68 -67.07 -22.89
CA ALA A 293 -15.45 -67.62 -24.01
C ALA A 293 -14.51 -68.55 -24.81
N THR A 294 -14.98 -69.78 -24.93
CA THR A 294 -14.39 -70.93 -25.63
C THR A 294 -14.10 -70.65 -27.11
N PRO A 295 -13.19 -71.42 -27.73
CA PRO A 295 -13.34 -71.76 -29.14
C PRO A 295 -13.54 -73.27 -29.29
N VAL A 296 -14.73 -73.64 -29.74
CA VAL A 296 -14.99 -74.90 -30.45
C VAL A 296 -14.56 -74.69 -31.89
N VAL A 297 -13.55 -75.42 -32.38
CA VAL A 297 -13.36 -75.70 -33.82
C VAL A 297 -12.85 -77.13 -34.00
N ASN A 298 -13.59 -77.87 -34.83
CA ASN A 298 -13.33 -79.20 -35.36
C ASN A 298 -12.00 -79.30 -36.16
N SER A 299 -11.35 -80.47 -36.12
CA SER A 299 -11.35 -81.49 -37.21
C SER A 299 -10.05 -82.31 -37.26
N LEU A 300 -10.24 -83.63 -37.36
CA LEU A 300 -9.37 -84.70 -37.88
C LEU A 300 -8.01 -84.95 -37.23
#